data_AF-A0AA35VU96-F1
#
_entry.id   AF-A0AA35VU96-F1
#
_cell.length_a   1.000
_cell.length_b   1.000
_cell.length_c   1.000
_cell.angle_alpha   90.00
_cell.angle_beta   90.00
_cell.angle_gamma   90.00
#
_symmetry.space_group_name_H-M   'P 1'
#
loop_
_entity.id
_entity.type
_entity.pdbx_description
1 polymer ?
#
loop_
_entity_poly.entity_id
_entity_poly.type
_entity_poly.pdbx_seq_one_letter_code
_entity_poly.pdbx_strand_id
1 'polypeptide(L)'
;MRSQTARHATGNATRECSLTGSWGVANVMSCLSEEIALVQEEAKCLEDAEERIQCAVNISVQLAEASLAVSTKRGPNTSIYPLDLQTINGIVSRVLNVFEDERREVSSEALVDVFNNSLREANQAGWTQLQTAGSGSQALLKNAERFGRILATSTVNGNGTLVLSRQNIVVAAEVVKGRVSNFSFPAQPDQLGNFSRDNNETVSVSIPEDSLKRLTKEAGIITFAFNTVWIPRHIFLSLQRFIW
;
A
#
# COMPACT_ATOMS: atom_id res chain seq x y z
N MET A 1 21.15 28.87 25.14
CA MET A 1 20.87 28.06 23.94
C MET A 1 19.42 27.59 24.01
N ARG A 2 18.52 28.20 23.21
CA ARG A 2 17.14 27.70 23.08
C ARG A 2 17.22 26.46 22.20
N SER A 3 16.92 25.30 22.78
CA SER A 3 16.65 24.07 22.02
C SER A 3 15.53 24.38 21.03
N GLN A 4 15.87 24.59 19.76
CA GLN A 4 14.90 24.51 18.68
C GLN A 4 14.48 23.04 18.62
N THR A 5 13.42 22.67 19.32
CA THR A 5 12.70 21.44 19.03
C THR A 5 12.17 21.61 17.60
N ALA A 6 12.87 21.02 16.63
CA ALA A 6 12.42 20.97 15.25
C ALA A 6 10.97 20.47 15.25
N ARG A 7 10.05 21.27 14.69
CA ARG A 7 8.65 20.85 14.57
C ARG A 7 8.60 19.83 13.44
N HIS A 8 8.60 18.56 13.77
CA HIS A 8 8.57 17.46 12.80
C HIS A 8 7.25 17.34 12.01
N ALA A 9 6.28 18.24 12.24
CA ALA A 9 5.00 18.27 11.54
C ALA A 9 4.37 19.67 11.56
N THR A 10 3.50 19.92 10.58
CA THR A 10 2.67 21.12 10.45
C THR A 10 1.19 20.77 10.54
N GLY A 11 0.33 21.73 10.89
CA GLY A 11 -1.13 21.52 11.00
C GLY A 11 -1.68 21.72 12.42
N ASN A 12 -2.96 21.40 12.59
CA ASN A 12 -3.69 21.60 13.84
C ASN A 12 -3.99 20.27 14.53
N ALA A 13 -3.66 20.20 15.82
CA ALA A 13 -4.12 19.14 16.71
C ALA A 13 -5.23 19.70 17.61
N THR A 14 -6.34 18.98 17.69
CA THR A 14 -7.47 19.34 18.57
C THR A 14 -7.74 18.21 19.55
N ARG A 15 -8.30 18.53 20.71
CA ARG A 15 -8.67 17.54 21.72
C ARG A 15 -9.91 18.02 22.44
N GLU A 16 -10.92 17.19 22.48
CA GLU A 16 -12.19 17.51 23.15
C GLU A 16 -12.13 17.13 24.63
N CYS A 17 -12.64 18.00 25.49
CA CYS A 17 -12.87 17.70 26.90
C CYS A 17 -14.33 17.24 27.06
N SER A 18 -14.53 16.03 27.57
CA SER A 18 -15.87 15.48 27.77
C SER A 18 -16.61 16.23 28.88
N LEU A 19 -17.93 16.07 28.92
CA LEU A 19 -18.79 16.60 29.99
C LEU A 19 -18.41 16.09 31.39
N THR A 20 -17.70 14.96 31.46
CA THR A 20 -17.20 14.38 32.73
C THR A 20 -15.84 14.93 33.15
N GLY A 21 -15.27 15.89 32.40
CA GLY A 21 -13.95 16.47 32.66
C GLY A 21 -12.78 15.60 32.21
N SER A 22 -13.03 14.54 31.46
CA SER A 22 -11.99 13.67 30.89
C SER A 22 -11.61 14.13 29.48
N TRP A 23 -10.32 14.13 29.18
CA TRP A 23 -9.83 14.45 27.85
C TRP A 23 -9.98 13.26 26.89
N GLY A 24 -10.61 13.49 25.74
CA GLY A 24 -10.74 12.49 24.67
C GLY A 24 -9.41 12.15 23.97
N VAL A 25 -9.46 11.38 22.90
CA VAL A 25 -8.30 11.12 22.04
C VAL A 25 -7.96 12.39 21.24
N ALA A 26 -6.67 12.68 21.06
CA ALA A 26 -6.26 13.81 20.23
C ALA A 26 -6.61 13.57 18.76
N ASN A 27 -7.29 14.53 18.15
CA ASN A 27 -7.55 14.58 16.72
C ASN A 27 -6.39 15.30 16.04
N VAL A 28 -5.64 14.54 15.24
CA VAL A 28 -4.45 14.98 14.49
C VAL A 28 -4.67 14.83 12.99
N MET A 29 -5.94 14.84 12.55
CA MET A 29 -6.33 14.64 11.15
C MET A 29 -5.75 15.66 10.17
N SER A 30 -5.30 16.82 10.66
CA SER A 30 -4.68 17.86 9.81
C SER A 30 -3.17 17.95 9.96
N CYS A 31 -2.55 17.06 10.75
CA CYS A 31 -1.11 17.06 10.98
C CYS A 31 -0.37 16.33 9.85
N LEU A 32 0.52 17.05 9.15
CA LEU A 32 1.37 16.53 8.08
C LEU A 32 2.83 16.57 8.50
N SER A 33 3.50 15.43 8.40
CA SER A 33 4.93 15.26 8.65
C SER A 33 5.77 15.97 7.59
N GLU A 34 6.87 16.60 8.02
CA GLU A 34 7.76 17.33 7.13
C GLU A 34 8.29 16.44 5.99
N GLU A 35 8.71 15.21 6.30
CA GLU A 35 9.21 14.26 5.31
C GLU A 35 8.17 13.94 4.21
N ILE A 36 6.89 13.82 4.57
CA ILE A 36 5.82 13.53 3.61
C ILE A 36 5.43 14.79 2.83
N ALA A 37 5.47 15.96 3.48
CA ALA A 37 5.22 17.24 2.81
C ALA A 37 6.24 17.53 1.71
N LEU A 38 7.53 17.22 1.93
CA LEU A 38 8.58 17.38 0.93
C LEU A 38 8.32 16.47 -0.28
N VAL A 39 8.04 15.18 -0.07
CA VAL A 39 7.73 14.26 -1.18
C VAL A 39 6.45 14.68 -1.91
N GLN A 40 5.46 15.22 -1.21
CA GLN A 40 4.24 15.75 -1.84
C GLN A 40 4.55 16.93 -2.77
N GLU A 41 5.46 17.82 -2.37
CA GLU A 41 5.90 18.95 -3.19
C GLU A 41 6.69 18.47 -4.42
N GLU A 42 7.63 17.54 -4.23
CA GLU A 42 8.41 16.96 -5.33
C GLU A 42 7.51 16.18 -6.30
N ALA A 43 6.45 15.53 -5.81
CA ALA A 43 5.49 14.81 -6.64
C ALA A 43 4.69 15.71 -7.60
N LYS A 44 4.88 17.03 -7.61
CA LYS A 44 4.36 17.90 -8.66
C LYS A 44 4.98 17.61 -10.03
N CYS A 45 6.20 17.07 -10.10
CA CYS A 45 6.80 16.67 -11.38
C CYS A 45 6.05 15.55 -12.12
N LEU A 46 5.11 14.86 -11.45
CA LEU A 46 4.25 13.85 -12.09
C LEU A 46 3.28 14.46 -13.11
N GLU A 47 3.08 15.79 -13.07
CA GLU A 47 2.24 16.54 -13.99
C GLU A 47 3.02 16.99 -15.25
N ASP A 48 4.35 16.88 -15.24
CA ASP A 48 5.20 17.23 -16.37
C ASP A 48 5.32 16.06 -17.37
N ALA A 49 4.82 16.26 -18.58
CA ALA A 49 4.77 15.22 -19.61
C ALA A 49 6.15 14.71 -20.03
N GLU A 50 7.20 15.53 -19.97
CA GLU A 50 8.52 15.16 -20.50
C GLU A 50 9.28 14.24 -19.52
N GLU A 51 9.08 14.41 -18.21
CA GLU A 51 9.86 13.72 -17.18
C GLU A 51 9.03 12.83 -16.24
N ARG A 52 7.71 12.71 -16.47
CA ARG A 52 6.79 11.99 -15.56
C ARG A 52 7.23 10.59 -15.14
N ILE A 53 7.86 9.81 -16.04
CA ILE A 53 8.32 8.45 -15.71
C ILE A 53 9.48 8.49 -14.70
N GLN A 54 10.51 9.28 -14.99
CA GLN A 54 11.68 9.36 -14.10
C GLN A 54 11.27 9.96 -12.76
N CYS A 55 10.38 10.95 -12.79
CA CYS A 55 9.72 11.48 -11.59
C CYS A 55 8.99 10.36 -10.82
N ALA A 56 8.15 9.55 -11.46
CA ALA A 56 7.42 8.46 -10.80
C ALA A 56 8.34 7.43 -10.13
N VAL A 57 9.47 7.08 -10.76
CA VAL A 57 10.48 6.20 -10.17
C VAL A 57 11.11 6.85 -8.93
N ASN A 58 11.56 8.10 -9.04
CA ASN A 58 12.21 8.81 -7.94
C ASN A 58 11.24 9.00 -6.76
N ILE A 59 10.01 9.43 -7.03
CA ILE A 59 8.98 9.63 -6.00
C ILE A 59 8.63 8.32 -5.30
N SER A 60 8.61 7.18 -6.01
CA SER A 60 8.38 5.88 -5.38
C SER A 60 9.43 5.58 -4.30
N VAL A 61 10.71 5.81 -4.62
CA VAL A 61 11.84 5.58 -3.70
C VAL A 61 11.77 6.54 -2.52
N GLN A 62 11.63 7.84 -2.79
CA GLN A 62 11.54 8.86 -1.75
C GLN A 62 10.35 8.64 -0.81
N LEU A 63 9.20 8.21 -1.34
CA LEU A 63 8.02 7.91 -0.53
C LEU A 63 8.24 6.70 0.38
N ALA A 64 8.95 5.68 -0.09
CA ALA A 64 9.34 4.53 0.72
C ALA A 64 10.24 4.96 1.88
N GLU A 65 11.26 5.78 1.59
CA GLU A 65 12.18 6.32 2.59
C GLU A 65 11.47 7.25 3.59
N ALA A 66 10.62 8.16 3.11
CA ALA A 66 9.90 9.11 3.95
C ALA A 66 8.89 8.40 4.87
N SER A 67 8.13 7.43 4.36
CA SER A 67 7.20 6.64 5.17
C SER A 67 7.92 5.83 6.25
N LEU A 68 9.10 5.28 5.93
CA LEU A 68 9.95 4.61 6.92
C LEU A 68 10.52 5.59 7.95
N ALA A 69 11.00 6.75 7.51
CA ALA A 69 11.59 7.76 8.37
C ALA A 69 10.59 8.29 9.41
N VAL A 70 9.35 8.58 9.00
CA VAL A 70 8.27 8.98 9.93
C VAL A 70 8.04 7.91 10.99
N SER A 71 8.08 6.64 10.56
CA SER A 71 7.82 5.49 11.43
C SER A 71 9.01 5.04 12.29
N THR A 72 10.20 5.65 12.14
CA THR A 72 11.43 5.28 12.86
C THR A 72 12.02 6.42 13.66
N LYS A 73 12.09 7.64 13.09
CA LYS A 73 12.63 8.84 13.75
C LYS A 73 11.87 9.25 15.01
N ARG A 74 10.57 8.96 15.06
CA ARG A 74 9.71 9.35 16.19
C ARG A 74 9.68 8.31 17.32
N GLY A 75 10.26 7.12 17.10
CA GLY A 75 10.31 6.00 18.05
C GLY A 75 9.57 4.75 17.55
N PRO A 76 9.85 3.56 18.13
CA PRO A 76 9.41 2.26 17.62
C PRO A 76 7.88 2.05 17.56
N ASN A 77 7.12 2.86 18.30
CA ASN A 77 5.65 2.79 18.37
C ASN A 77 4.96 4.06 17.84
N THR A 78 5.65 4.82 17.00
CA THR A 78 5.07 6.07 16.50
C THR A 78 4.29 5.83 15.23
N SER A 79 3.02 6.22 15.27
CA SER A 79 2.15 6.17 14.11
C SER A 79 2.50 7.25 13.10
N ILE A 80 2.40 6.91 11.82
CA ILE A 80 2.19 7.88 10.74
C ILE A 80 0.87 8.63 11.02
N TYR A 81 0.83 9.96 10.79
CA TYR A 81 -0.41 10.71 11.03
C TYR A 81 -1.50 10.35 10.00
N PRO A 82 -2.79 10.57 10.33
CA PRO A 82 -3.88 10.33 9.38
C PRO A 82 -3.68 11.05 8.03
N LEU A 83 -3.28 12.33 8.06
CA LEU A 83 -3.06 13.09 6.83
C LEU A 83 -1.86 12.57 6.03
N ASP A 84 -0.79 12.12 6.70
CA ASP A 84 0.35 11.48 6.02
C ASP A 84 -0.11 10.23 5.25
N LEU A 85 -0.90 9.35 5.88
CA LEU A 85 -1.44 8.14 5.25
C LEU A 85 -2.32 8.47 4.03
N GLN A 86 -3.14 9.51 4.14
CA GLN A 86 -3.96 10.00 3.03
C GLN A 86 -3.10 10.57 1.89
N THR A 87 -2.09 11.38 2.23
CA THR A 87 -1.16 11.96 1.25
C THR A 87 -0.34 10.89 0.55
N ILE A 88 0.20 9.91 1.29
CA ILE A 88 0.88 8.74 0.73
C ILE A 88 -0.02 8.03 -0.28
N ASN A 89 -1.28 7.75 0.06
CA ASN A 89 -2.24 7.15 -0.87
C ASN A 89 -2.46 7.98 -2.14
N GLY A 90 -2.57 9.30 -2.00
CA GLY A 90 -2.72 10.21 -3.13
C GLY A 90 -1.51 10.18 -4.07
N ILE A 91 -0.30 10.21 -3.51
CA ILE A 91 0.96 10.15 -4.27
C ILE A 91 1.08 8.80 -4.97
N VAL A 92 0.86 7.68 -4.26
CA VAL A 92 0.89 6.34 -4.85
C VAL A 92 -0.09 6.25 -6.02
N SER A 93 -1.33 6.74 -5.87
CA SER A 93 -2.29 6.71 -6.98
C SER A 93 -1.79 7.46 -8.21
N ARG A 94 -1.13 8.62 -8.03
CA ARG A 94 -0.58 9.42 -9.15
C ARG A 94 0.60 8.70 -9.82
N VAL A 95 1.50 8.12 -9.02
CA VAL A 95 2.61 7.30 -9.52
C VAL A 95 2.11 6.10 -10.34
N LEU A 96 1.10 5.38 -9.83
CA LEU A 96 0.53 4.24 -10.54
C LEU A 96 -0.16 4.65 -11.86
N ASN A 97 -0.80 5.82 -11.92
CA ASN A 97 -1.35 6.34 -13.17
C ASN A 97 -0.25 6.50 -14.23
N VAL A 98 0.91 7.05 -13.86
CA VAL A 98 2.03 7.22 -14.80
C VAL A 98 2.51 5.87 -15.34
N PHE A 99 2.70 4.88 -14.47
CA PHE A 99 3.14 3.55 -14.91
C PHE A 99 2.11 2.84 -15.79
N GLU A 100 0.81 3.00 -15.51
CA GLU A 100 -0.27 2.48 -16.37
C GLU A 100 -0.29 3.15 -17.74
N ASP A 101 -0.22 4.48 -17.79
CA ASP A 101 -0.27 5.26 -19.03
C ASP A 101 0.91 4.93 -19.96
N GLU A 102 2.11 4.77 -19.38
CA GLU A 102 3.36 4.57 -20.11
C GLU A 102 3.66 3.10 -20.42
N ARG A 103 2.88 2.17 -19.86
CA ARG A 103 3.08 0.71 -20.00
C ARG A 103 4.51 0.27 -19.69
N ARG A 104 5.12 0.88 -18.67
CA ARG A 104 6.52 0.63 -18.26
C ARG A 104 6.59 -0.32 -17.08
N GLU A 105 7.77 -0.91 -16.90
CA GLU A 105 8.11 -1.66 -15.70
C GLU A 105 8.12 -0.73 -14.48
N VAL A 106 7.56 -1.21 -13.38
CA VAL A 106 7.39 -0.44 -12.15
C VAL A 106 8.61 -0.69 -11.24
N SER A 107 9.03 0.34 -10.49
CA SER A 107 9.93 0.15 -9.35
C SER A 107 9.21 -0.62 -8.23
N SER A 108 9.22 -1.95 -8.36
CA SER A 108 8.38 -2.87 -7.61
C SER A 108 8.69 -2.91 -6.11
N GLU A 109 9.97 -2.83 -5.74
CA GLU A 109 10.43 -2.88 -4.36
C GLU A 109 10.02 -1.63 -3.56
N ALA A 110 10.18 -0.43 -4.14
CA ALA A 110 9.88 0.80 -3.43
C ALA A 110 8.39 0.95 -3.10
N LEU A 111 7.50 0.62 -4.06
CA LEU A 111 6.06 0.70 -3.82
C LEU A 111 5.57 -0.36 -2.83
N VAL A 112 6.12 -1.59 -2.85
CA VAL A 112 5.77 -2.58 -1.82
C VAL A 112 6.23 -2.15 -0.43
N ASP A 113 7.36 -1.44 -0.32
CA ASP A 113 7.82 -0.84 0.94
C ASP A 113 6.89 0.27 1.43
N VAL A 114 6.37 1.14 0.55
CA VAL A 114 5.36 2.14 0.91
C VAL A 114 4.11 1.48 1.49
N PHE A 115 3.58 0.44 0.83
CA PHE A 115 2.43 -0.31 1.34
C PHE A 115 2.74 -0.96 2.69
N ASN A 116 3.88 -1.65 2.80
CA ASN A 116 4.32 -2.30 4.03
C ASN A 116 4.43 -1.32 5.21
N ASN A 117 5.02 -0.15 4.99
CA ASN A 117 5.20 0.89 6.00
C ASN A 117 3.85 1.48 6.43
N SER A 118 2.93 1.68 5.49
CA SER A 118 1.58 2.21 5.75
C SER A 118 0.71 1.24 6.55
N LEU A 119 0.94 -0.07 6.37
CA LEU A 119 0.18 -1.17 6.99
C LEU A 119 0.72 -1.64 8.34
N ARG A 120 1.77 -1.00 8.87
CA ARG A 120 2.28 -1.32 10.21
C ARG A 120 1.18 -1.16 11.26
N GLU A 121 1.15 -2.05 12.25
CA GLU A 121 0.17 -2.01 13.35
C GLU A 121 0.16 -0.66 14.09
N ALA A 122 1.33 -0.03 14.25
CA ALA A 122 1.45 1.29 14.85
C ALA A 122 0.57 2.36 14.15
N ASN A 123 0.20 2.19 12.87
CA ASN A 123 -0.62 3.13 12.13
C ASN A 123 -2.13 2.91 12.29
N GLN A 124 -2.56 1.90 13.06
CA GLN A 124 -3.98 1.55 13.24
C GLN A 124 -4.82 2.76 13.66
N ALA A 125 -4.37 3.51 14.67
CA ALA A 125 -5.10 4.67 15.17
C ALA A 125 -5.30 5.74 14.07
N GLY A 126 -4.29 5.95 13.21
CA GLY A 126 -4.37 6.86 12.08
C GLY A 126 -5.43 6.43 11.07
N TRP A 127 -5.42 5.14 10.69
CA TRP A 127 -6.43 4.56 9.81
C TRP A 127 -7.85 4.60 10.40
N THR A 128 -8.01 4.41 11.71
CA THR A 128 -9.33 4.50 12.37
C THR A 128 -9.89 5.92 12.30
N GLN A 129 -9.07 6.95 12.53
CA GLN A 129 -9.53 8.34 12.40
C GLN A 129 -9.96 8.66 10.96
N LEU A 130 -9.14 8.25 9.99
CA LEU A 130 -9.42 8.33 8.55
C LEU A 130 -10.74 7.65 8.15
N GLN A 131 -10.95 6.41 8.60
CA GLN A 131 -12.18 5.65 8.34
C GLN A 131 -13.43 6.33 8.93
N THR A 132 -13.29 6.91 10.13
CA THR A 132 -14.38 7.65 10.79
C THR A 132 -14.72 8.94 10.04
N ALA A 133 -13.72 9.57 9.40
CA ALA A 133 -13.90 10.77 8.57
C ALA A 133 -14.40 10.47 7.14
N GLY A 134 -14.61 9.20 6.77
CA GLY A 134 -15.09 8.79 5.44
C GLY A 134 -13.99 8.54 4.40
N SER A 135 -12.72 8.77 4.73
CA SER A 135 -11.56 8.52 3.86
C SER A 135 -10.77 7.31 4.38
N GLY A 136 -11.16 6.09 4.01
CA GLY A 136 -10.62 4.86 4.61
C GLY A 136 -9.38 4.25 3.94
N SER A 137 -8.95 3.12 4.51
CA SER A 137 -7.92 2.22 3.94
C SER A 137 -8.30 1.63 2.58
N GLN A 138 -9.54 1.80 2.13
CA GLN A 138 -10.02 1.35 0.83
C GLN A 138 -9.21 1.94 -0.34
N ALA A 139 -8.74 3.18 -0.23
CA ALA A 139 -7.90 3.79 -1.27
C ALA A 139 -6.54 3.09 -1.38
N LEU A 140 -5.93 2.74 -0.24
CA LEU A 140 -4.68 1.98 -0.19
C LEU A 140 -4.85 0.61 -0.83
N LEU A 141 -5.96 -0.09 -0.51
CA LEU A 141 -6.27 -1.39 -1.11
C LEU A 141 -6.45 -1.31 -2.63
N LYS A 142 -7.21 -0.33 -3.12
CA LYS A 142 -7.37 -0.10 -4.57
C LYS A 142 -6.02 0.18 -5.24
N ASN A 143 -5.14 0.95 -4.60
CA ASN A 143 -3.80 1.20 -5.12
C ASN A 143 -2.95 -0.07 -5.13
N ALA A 144 -2.99 -0.91 -4.09
CA ALA A 144 -2.28 -2.19 -4.07
C ALA A 144 -2.81 -3.14 -5.16
N GLU A 145 -4.12 -3.20 -5.37
CA GLU A 145 -4.77 -3.95 -6.46
C GLU A 145 -4.27 -3.48 -7.84
N ARG A 146 -4.29 -2.16 -8.08
CA ARG A 146 -3.77 -1.58 -9.33
C ARG A 146 -2.28 -1.88 -9.52
N PHE A 147 -1.48 -1.74 -8.46
CA PHE A 147 -0.06 -2.04 -8.49
C PHE A 147 0.21 -3.49 -8.90
N GLY A 148 -0.45 -4.46 -8.26
CA GLY A 148 -0.30 -5.87 -8.62
C GLY A 148 -0.70 -6.16 -10.07
N ARG A 149 -1.73 -5.47 -10.61
CA ARG A 149 -2.11 -5.60 -12.02
C ARG A 149 -1.01 -5.07 -12.94
N ILE A 150 -0.45 -3.90 -12.64
CA ILE A 150 0.64 -3.33 -13.45
C ILE A 150 1.85 -4.26 -13.43
N LEU A 151 2.22 -4.79 -12.25
CA LEU A 151 3.27 -5.80 -12.13
C LEU A 151 2.99 -6.98 -13.04
N ALA A 152 1.81 -7.59 -12.95
CA ALA A 152 1.47 -8.73 -13.78
C ALA A 152 1.52 -8.37 -15.28
N THR A 153 1.02 -7.19 -15.71
CA THR A 153 1.15 -6.75 -17.12
C THR A 153 2.59 -6.52 -17.58
N SER A 154 3.47 -6.02 -16.71
CA SER A 154 4.90 -5.85 -17.02
C SER A 154 5.65 -7.19 -17.03
N THR A 155 5.14 -8.19 -16.30
CA THR A 155 5.66 -9.57 -16.30
C THR A 155 5.23 -10.37 -17.52
N VAL A 156 4.35 -9.84 -18.41
CA VAL A 156 3.80 -10.55 -19.59
C VAL A 156 4.86 -11.13 -20.54
N ASN A 157 6.11 -10.68 -20.48
CA ASN A 157 7.21 -11.25 -21.26
C ASN A 157 7.91 -12.46 -20.60
N GLY A 158 7.68 -12.69 -19.31
CA GLY A 158 8.14 -13.87 -18.57
C GLY A 158 6.99 -14.84 -18.29
N ASN A 159 7.18 -16.12 -18.58
CA ASN A 159 6.34 -17.14 -17.94
C ASN A 159 6.74 -17.20 -16.46
N GLY A 160 5.91 -16.69 -15.56
CA GLY A 160 6.19 -16.77 -14.13
C GLY A 160 5.24 -16.00 -13.22
N THR A 161 5.30 -16.36 -11.95
CA THR A 161 4.68 -15.64 -10.83
C THR A 161 5.74 -14.74 -10.21
N LEU A 162 5.49 -13.44 -10.15
CA LEU A 162 6.30 -12.52 -9.35
C LEU A 162 5.69 -12.43 -7.96
N VAL A 163 6.49 -12.64 -6.91
CA VAL A 163 6.04 -12.52 -5.52
C VAL A 163 6.93 -11.51 -4.79
N LEU A 164 6.31 -10.45 -4.27
CA LEU A 164 6.95 -9.44 -3.43
C LEU A 164 6.42 -9.60 -2.01
N SER A 165 7.28 -10.00 -1.08
CA SER A 165 6.90 -10.26 0.32
C SER A 165 7.61 -9.29 1.26
N ARG A 166 6.81 -8.67 2.12
CA ARG A 166 7.23 -7.84 3.27
C ARG A 166 6.44 -8.24 4.51
N GLN A 167 6.79 -7.64 5.65
CA GLN A 167 6.20 -7.97 6.96
C GLN A 167 4.67 -7.89 6.99
N ASN A 168 4.09 -6.85 6.38
CA ASN A 168 2.66 -6.54 6.49
C ASN A 168 1.88 -6.75 5.19
N ILE A 169 2.56 -7.07 4.08
CA ILE A 169 1.93 -7.26 2.77
C ILE A 169 2.68 -8.27 1.92
N VAL A 170 1.93 -9.09 1.18
CA VAL A 170 2.47 -9.85 0.06
C VAL A 170 1.66 -9.56 -1.20
N VAL A 171 2.39 -9.22 -2.26
CA VAL A 171 1.85 -8.97 -3.59
C VAL A 171 2.34 -10.08 -4.51
N ALA A 172 1.43 -10.86 -5.05
CA ALA A 172 1.72 -11.86 -6.07
C ALA A 172 1.05 -11.48 -7.38
N ALA A 173 1.84 -11.42 -8.44
CA ALA A 173 1.44 -11.03 -9.78
C ALA A 173 1.71 -12.21 -10.72
N GLU A 174 0.67 -12.70 -11.38
CA GLU A 174 0.77 -13.82 -12.31
C GLU A 174 -0.01 -13.56 -13.59
N VAL A 175 0.58 -13.94 -14.72
CA VAL A 175 -0.10 -13.93 -16.02
C VAL A 175 -0.38 -15.37 -16.42
N VAL A 176 -1.66 -15.69 -16.58
CA VAL A 176 -2.08 -17.04 -16.99
C VAL A 176 -2.37 -17.02 -18.48
N LYS A 177 -1.56 -17.77 -19.25
CA LYS A 177 -1.73 -17.96 -20.70
C LYS A 177 -1.99 -19.44 -21.02
N GLY A 178 -3.05 -19.73 -21.78
CA GLY A 178 -3.26 -21.08 -22.34
C GLY A 178 -3.93 -22.07 -21.37
N ARG A 179 -3.30 -23.23 -21.13
CA ARG A 179 -3.88 -24.29 -20.27
C ARG A 179 -3.91 -23.82 -18.83
N VAL A 180 -5.11 -23.53 -18.39
CA VAL A 180 -5.44 -23.11 -17.04
C VAL A 180 -5.52 -24.34 -16.13
N SER A 181 -4.91 -24.27 -14.95
CA SER A 181 -5.09 -25.22 -13.85
C SER A 181 -5.54 -24.47 -12.60
N ASN A 182 -5.87 -25.18 -11.52
CA ASN A 182 -6.19 -24.53 -10.23
C ASN A 182 -5.05 -23.58 -9.82
N PHE A 183 -5.40 -22.36 -9.45
CA PHE A 183 -4.45 -21.41 -8.87
C PHE A 183 -4.57 -21.45 -7.35
N SER A 184 -3.44 -21.43 -6.64
CA SER A 184 -3.39 -21.32 -5.19
C SER A 184 -2.27 -20.39 -4.75
N PHE A 185 -2.59 -19.46 -3.85
CA PHE A 185 -1.63 -18.53 -3.26
C PHE A 185 -1.70 -18.57 -1.72
N PRO A 186 -0.56 -18.61 -1.00
CA PRO A 186 0.76 -18.89 -1.54
C PRO A 186 0.81 -20.31 -2.15
N ALA A 187 1.63 -20.51 -3.19
CA ALA A 187 1.79 -21.85 -3.78
C ALA A 187 2.64 -22.73 -2.86
N GLN A 188 3.58 -22.12 -2.13
CA GLN A 188 4.37 -22.78 -1.10
C GLN A 188 4.51 -21.87 0.14
N PRO A 189 4.43 -22.40 1.37
CA PRO A 189 4.46 -21.58 2.58
C PRO A 189 5.75 -20.76 2.78
N ASP A 190 6.86 -21.20 2.22
CA ASP A 190 8.17 -20.53 2.25
C ASP A 190 8.25 -19.29 1.34
N GLN A 191 7.35 -19.14 0.36
CA GLN A 191 7.25 -17.94 -0.48
C GLN A 191 6.83 -16.68 0.29
N LEU A 192 6.33 -16.84 1.52
CA LEU A 192 5.93 -15.74 2.39
C LEU A 192 7.04 -15.33 3.37
N GLY A 193 8.31 -15.64 3.09
CA GLY A 193 9.41 -15.63 4.07
C GLY A 193 9.52 -14.40 4.98
N ASN A 194 9.19 -13.21 4.49
CA ASN A 194 9.26 -11.96 5.28
C ASN A 194 7.94 -11.56 5.94
N PHE A 195 6.83 -12.21 5.59
CA PHE A 195 5.49 -11.87 6.06
C PHE A 195 5.26 -12.39 7.48
N SER A 196 4.96 -11.49 8.42
CA SER A 196 4.77 -11.84 9.83
C SER A 196 3.48 -12.63 10.00
N ARG A 197 3.59 -13.85 10.54
CA ARG A 197 2.46 -14.71 10.87
C ARG A 197 2.28 -14.74 12.37
N ASP A 198 1.41 -13.90 12.90
CA ASP A 198 0.88 -14.15 14.23
C ASP A 198 -0.03 -15.38 14.17
N ASN A 199 0.42 -16.49 14.78
CA ASN A 199 -0.34 -17.73 15.02
C ASN A 199 -0.39 -18.82 13.93
N ASN A 200 0.58 -18.89 13.01
CA ASN A 200 0.68 -20.00 12.03
C ASN A 200 -0.54 -20.18 11.09
N GLU A 201 -1.54 -19.30 11.12
CA GLU A 201 -2.67 -19.31 10.17
C GLU A 201 -2.17 -18.85 8.79
N THR A 202 -1.97 -19.79 7.87
CA THR A 202 -1.72 -19.48 6.47
C THR A 202 -3.02 -19.06 5.81
N VAL A 203 -3.18 -17.77 5.52
CA VAL A 203 -4.24 -17.29 4.62
C VAL A 203 -3.89 -17.81 3.22
N SER A 204 -4.64 -18.80 2.76
CA SER A 204 -4.55 -19.31 1.39
C SER A 204 -5.78 -18.91 0.58
N VAL A 205 -5.54 -18.52 -0.66
CA VAL A 205 -6.57 -18.20 -1.65
C VAL A 205 -6.43 -19.19 -2.80
N SER A 206 -7.52 -19.83 -3.20
CA SER A 206 -7.53 -20.72 -4.36
C SER A 206 -8.58 -20.29 -5.38
N ILE A 207 -8.20 -20.22 -6.66
CA ILE A 207 -9.15 -20.06 -7.76
C ILE A 207 -9.30 -21.42 -8.48
N PRO A 208 -10.53 -21.96 -8.53
CA PRO A 208 -10.81 -23.17 -9.29
C PRO A 208 -10.51 -23.00 -10.78
N GLU A 209 -10.03 -24.06 -11.41
CA GLU A 209 -9.73 -24.13 -12.84
C GLU A 209 -10.92 -23.71 -13.71
N ASP A 210 -12.15 -24.08 -13.34
CA ASP A 210 -13.35 -23.73 -14.11
C ASP A 210 -13.64 -22.22 -14.14
N SER A 211 -13.34 -21.51 -13.05
CA SER A 211 -13.45 -20.05 -12.96
C SER A 211 -12.47 -19.38 -13.91
N LEU A 212 -11.23 -19.87 -13.92
CA LEU A 212 -10.15 -19.36 -14.75
C LEU A 212 -10.35 -19.72 -16.25
N LYS A 213 -10.86 -20.92 -16.56
CA LYS A 213 -11.24 -21.32 -17.93
C LYS A 213 -12.33 -20.45 -18.51
N ARG A 214 -13.34 -20.11 -17.71
CA ARG A 214 -14.43 -19.23 -18.14
C ARG A 214 -13.88 -17.88 -18.56
N LEU A 215 -13.04 -17.29 -17.72
CA LEU A 215 -12.41 -16.03 -18.02
C LEU A 215 -11.47 -16.05 -19.24
N THR A 216 -10.63 -17.07 -19.37
CA THR A 216 -9.63 -17.12 -20.46
C THR A 216 -10.35 -17.24 -21.80
N LYS A 217 -11.50 -17.91 -21.84
CA LYS A 217 -12.37 -17.99 -23.03
C LYS A 217 -12.98 -16.64 -23.40
N GLU A 218 -13.24 -15.78 -22.42
CA GLU A 218 -13.84 -14.45 -22.63
C GLU A 218 -12.79 -13.38 -22.97
N ALA A 219 -11.61 -13.42 -22.34
CA ALA A 219 -10.60 -12.36 -22.40
C ALA A 219 -9.32 -12.71 -23.20
N GLY A 220 -9.09 -13.99 -23.54
CA GLY A 220 -7.89 -14.48 -24.26
C GLY A 220 -6.61 -14.55 -23.40
N ILE A 221 -6.34 -13.52 -22.58
CA ILE A 221 -5.27 -13.47 -21.57
C ILE A 221 -5.87 -12.96 -20.26
N ILE A 222 -5.54 -13.59 -19.13
CA ILE A 222 -5.93 -13.08 -17.82
C ILE A 222 -4.69 -12.68 -17.03
N THR A 223 -4.79 -11.54 -16.38
CA THR A 223 -3.77 -10.98 -15.49
C THR A 223 -4.32 -11.02 -14.08
N PHE A 224 -3.68 -11.77 -13.18
CA PHE A 224 -4.09 -11.83 -11.78
C PHE A 224 -3.12 -11.04 -10.90
N ALA A 225 -3.71 -10.31 -9.97
CA ALA A 225 -3.01 -9.66 -8.88
C ALA A 225 -3.62 -10.12 -7.57
N PHE A 226 -2.83 -10.79 -6.74
CA PHE A 226 -3.21 -11.14 -5.38
C PHE A 226 -2.48 -10.25 -4.42
N ASN A 227 -3.25 -9.48 -3.66
CA ASN A 227 -2.73 -8.74 -2.53
C ASN A 227 -3.24 -9.42 -1.26
N THR A 228 -2.34 -10.08 -0.54
CA THR A 228 -2.64 -10.50 0.83
C THR A 228 -2.09 -9.44 1.75
N VAL A 229 -2.99 -8.69 2.35
CA VAL A 229 -2.65 -7.66 3.34
C VAL A 229 -2.80 -8.29 4.71
N TRP A 230 -1.74 -8.26 5.52
CA TRP A 230 -1.91 -8.53 6.94
C TRP A 230 -2.52 -7.31 7.59
N ILE A 231 -3.66 -7.51 8.20
CA ILE A 231 -4.37 -6.49 8.95
C ILE A 231 -4.55 -7.09 10.35
N PRO A 232 -3.96 -6.51 11.42
CA PRO A 232 -4.17 -7.00 12.78
C PRO A 232 -5.67 -7.13 13.05
N ARG A 233 -6.07 -8.17 13.81
CA ARG A 233 -7.45 -8.68 14.03
C ARG A 233 -8.53 -7.65 14.41
N HIS A 234 -8.19 -6.38 14.57
CA HIS A 234 -9.08 -5.28 14.96
C HIS A 234 -9.41 -4.26 13.86
N ILE A 235 -8.89 -4.39 12.63
CA ILE A 235 -9.27 -3.54 11.47
C ILE A 235 -10.09 -4.37 10.45
N PHE A 236 -11.03 -5.17 10.95
CA PHE A 236 -11.75 -6.19 10.16
C PHE A 236 -12.50 -5.62 8.94
N LEU A 237 -11.93 -5.81 7.75
CA LEU A 237 -12.60 -6.26 6.53
C LEU A 237 -11.61 -7.19 5.82
N SER A 238 -11.77 -8.51 6.00
CA SER A 238 -11.10 -9.47 5.12
C SER A 238 -11.60 -9.25 3.70
N LEU A 239 -10.81 -8.58 2.87
CA LEU A 239 -11.12 -8.42 1.45
C LEU A 239 -10.30 -9.46 0.68
N GLN A 240 -10.82 -10.69 0.64
CA GLN A 240 -10.56 -11.57 -0.49
C GLN A 240 -11.37 -11.01 -1.67
N ARG A 241 -10.74 -10.16 -2.49
CA ARG A 241 -11.33 -9.76 -3.76
C ARG A 241 -10.57 -10.42 -4.90
N PHE A 242 -11.26 -11.31 -5.57
CA PHE A 242 -10.92 -11.74 -6.91
C PHE A 242 -11.36 -10.64 -7.86
N ILE A 243 -10.43 -10.11 -8.65
CA ILE A 243 -10.77 -9.19 -9.73
C ILE A 243 -10.22 -9.80 -11.02
N TRP A 244 -11.15 -9.88 -11.98
CA TRP A 244 -11.02 -10.43 -13.32
C TRP A 244 -10.49 -9.38 -14.29
#